data_AF-A0AAE1V434-F1
#
_entry.id   AF-A0AAE1V434-F1
#
_cell.length_a   1.000
_cell.length_b   1.000
_cell.length_c   1.000
_cell.angle_alpha   90.00
_cell.angle_beta   90.00
_cell.angle_gamma   90.00
#
_symmetry.space_group_name_H-M   'P 1'
#
loop_
_entity.id
_entity.type
_entity.pdbx_description
1 polymer ?
#
loop_
_entity_poly.entity_id
_entity_poly.type
_entity_poly.pdbx_seq_one_letter_code
_entity_poly.pdbx_strand_id
1 'polypeptide(L)'
;MLEGLNNGGLQLFIPKFDFSVVSSLMKETKNQLPERRLNSPNKTSKFGVIDHKISWDKKFNANHDLAVVTQATNRATTKMETQLVEKNFSKYFENWMSQLEELLKLLLIVPRETSYVKDHESLVNKMTTHHKDYYTAKWAAAHEDILAFFSPMWMSPLENAYLWVTGWKPSMAFRLVGTDLSELSDEQLKNIDALRVKIRGDEEKVEREMERQHVAMGDRKMVELARMKSNDNNNNNNNQLDGLVEVALKGLMMSLERIMKMADCVRLKTLKNLLDILSPTQSVDFLAAISMLQTQTRKWGRKRENLCN
;
A
#
# COMPACT_ATOMS: atom_id res chain seq x y z
N MET A 1 17.29 51.47 23.83
CA MET A 1 17.45 52.26 22.59
C MET A 1 18.30 51.40 21.67
N LEU A 2 17.69 50.71 20.68
CA LEU A 2 17.51 51.16 19.29
C LEU A 2 18.90 51.42 18.63
N GLU A 3 19.28 50.97 17.43
CA GLU A 3 18.61 50.35 16.27
C GLU A 3 19.70 50.06 15.20
N GLY A 4 19.38 49.27 14.16
CA GLY A 4 20.00 49.34 12.81
C GLY A 4 20.97 48.20 12.43
N LEU A 5 20.53 47.05 11.87
CA LEU A 5 20.12 46.76 10.48
C LEU A 5 21.17 47.01 9.38
N ASN A 6 21.70 45.91 8.82
CA ASN A 6 21.76 45.62 7.37
C ASN A 6 22.15 44.14 7.17
N ASN A 7 21.22 43.25 6.78
CA ASN A 7 20.77 42.95 5.40
C ASN A 7 21.91 42.58 4.42
N GLY A 8 22.14 41.28 4.28
CA GLY A 8 22.83 40.64 3.16
C GLY A 8 22.24 39.25 2.95
N GLY A 9 21.33 39.14 1.99
CA GLY A 9 20.45 37.99 1.80
C GLY A 9 21.17 36.72 1.33
N LEU A 10 20.85 35.61 1.99
CA LEU A 10 20.85 34.28 1.39
C LEU A 10 19.49 33.67 1.70
N GLN A 11 18.59 33.82 0.74
CA GLN A 11 17.30 33.18 0.71
C GLN A 11 17.54 31.67 0.59
N LEU A 12 17.50 30.94 1.70
CA LEU A 12 17.51 29.49 1.69
C LEU A 12 16.26 29.03 0.93
N PHE A 13 16.50 28.55 -0.28
CA PHE A 13 15.52 27.88 -1.12
C PHE A 13 15.10 26.60 -0.37
N ILE A 14 13.97 26.66 0.33
CA ILE A 14 13.26 25.47 0.80
C ILE A 14 12.90 24.70 -0.47
N PRO A 15 13.42 23.48 -0.72
CA PRO A 15 12.92 22.66 -1.81
C PRO A 15 11.48 22.33 -1.44
N LYS A 16 10.53 23.03 -2.07
CA LYS A 16 9.14 22.58 -2.08
C LYS A 16 9.16 21.14 -2.56
N PHE A 17 8.54 20.25 -1.79
CA PHE A 17 8.23 18.90 -2.23
C PHE A 17 7.73 18.98 -3.67
N ASP A 18 8.38 18.27 -4.58
CA ASP A 18 7.85 18.11 -5.92
C ASP A 18 6.64 17.17 -5.86
N PHE A 19 5.51 17.76 -5.46
CA PHE A 19 4.20 17.15 -5.49
C PHE A 19 3.69 16.97 -6.91
N SER A 20 4.43 17.37 -7.95
CA SER A 20 3.99 17.14 -9.33
C SER A 20 3.88 15.65 -9.62
N VAL A 21 4.75 14.79 -9.09
CA VAL A 21 4.65 13.34 -9.33
C VAL A 21 3.46 12.74 -8.59
N VAL A 22 3.24 13.07 -7.31
CA VAL A 22 2.08 12.58 -6.54
C VAL A 22 0.77 13.17 -7.07
N SER A 23 0.77 14.44 -7.47
CA SER A 23 -0.37 15.11 -8.11
C SER A 23 -0.63 14.57 -9.51
N SER A 24 0.41 14.24 -10.29
CA SER A 24 0.31 13.61 -11.62
C SER A 24 -0.20 12.19 -11.51
N LEU A 25 0.30 11.38 -10.57
CA LEU A 25 -0.22 10.04 -10.30
C LEU A 25 -1.67 10.09 -9.81
N MET A 26 -2.03 11.06 -8.98
CA MET A 26 -3.41 11.30 -8.55
C MET A 26 -4.31 11.80 -9.69
N LYS A 27 -3.79 12.64 -10.61
CA LYS A 27 -4.50 13.12 -11.80
C LYS A 27 -4.69 12.00 -12.83
N GLU A 28 -3.69 11.16 -13.02
CA GLU A 28 -3.71 10.01 -13.92
C GLU A 28 -4.68 8.93 -13.41
N THR A 29 -4.73 8.70 -12.11
CA THR A 29 -5.75 7.84 -11.48
C THR A 29 -7.16 8.44 -11.60
N LYS A 30 -7.31 9.78 -11.49
CA LYS A 30 -8.60 10.48 -11.64
C LYS A 30 -9.12 10.45 -13.08
N ASN A 31 -8.23 10.51 -14.07
CA ASN A 31 -8.56 10.44 -15.50
C ASN A 31 -8.89 9.01 -15.98
N GLN A 32 -8.59 7.98 -15.18
CA GLN A 32 -8.93 6.58 -15.47
C GLN A 32 -10.19 6.10 -14.76
N LEU A 33 -10.83 6.95 -13.94
CA LEU A 33 -12.10 6.64 -13.27
C LEU A 33 -13.27 7.21 -14.09
N PRO A 34 -14.17 6.39 -14.65
CA PRO A 34 -15.38 6.92 -15.26
C PRO A 34 -16.28 7.52 -14.17
N GLU A 35 -16.48 8.84 -14.19
CA GLU A 35 -17.52 9.50 -13.41
C GLU A 35 -18.88 9.00 -13.88
N ARG A 36 -19.54 8.14 -13.09
CA ARG A 36 -20.98 7.91 -13.25
C ARG A 36 -21.74 8.61 -12.14
N ARG A 37 -22.56 9.58 -12.57
CA ARG A 37 -23.65 10.17 -11.79
C ARG A 37 -24.58 9.06 -11.31
N LEU A 38 -24.75 8.92 -10.01
CA LEU A 38 -25.83 8.14 -9.42
C LEU A 38 -26.99 9.08 -9.11
N ASN A 39 -28.07 8.95 -9.87
CA ASN A 39 -29.38 9.48 -9.50
C ASN A 39 -29.88 8.72 -8.26
N SER A 40 -30.35 9.47 -7.26
CA SER A 40 -31.19 9.00 -6.16
C SER A 40 -32.66 8.95 -6.61
N PRO A 41 -33.53 8.09 -6.03
CA PRO A 41 -34.28 8.53 -4.85
C PRO A 41 -34.55 7.49 -3.74
N ASN A 42 -34.43 7.99 -2.49
CA ASN A 42 -35.26 7.81 -1.27
C ASN A 42 -35.43 6.47 -0.49
N LYS A 43 -35.07 6.59 0.81
CA LYS A 43 -35.77 6.21 2.09
C LYS A 43 -35.91 4.69 2.39
N THR A 44 -35.72 4.14 3.61
CA THR A 44 -35.77 4.58 5.03
C THR A 44 -35.19 3.50 5.97
N SER A 45 -34.63 3.90 7.14
CA SER A 45 -34.67 3.23 8.48
C SER A 45 -34.01 1.83 8.62
N LYS A 46 -33.20 1.46 9.64
CA LYS A 46 -33.21 1.72 11.10
C LYS A 46 -31.86 1.27 11.70
N PHE A 47 -31.50 1.82 12.86
CA PHE A 47 -30.37 1.43 13.71
C PHE A 47 -30.30 -0.08 14.04
N GLY A 48 -29.09 -0.63 14.11
CA GLY A 48 -28.79 -1.96 14.63
C GLY A 48 -27.32 -2.05 15.04
N VAL A 49 -27.11 -2.34 16.32
CA VAL A 49 -25.85 -2.33 17.07
C VAL A 49 -24.95 -3.53 16.69
N ILE A 50 -23.67 -3.22 16.50
CA ILE A 50 -22.45 -4.00 16.81
C ILE A 50 -22.65 -5.52 16.94
N ASP A 51 -22.35 -6.26 15.87
CA ASP A 51 -21.65 -7.54 15.98
C ASP A 51 -20.97 -7.90 14.65
N HIS A 52 -19.65 -7.71 14.54
CA HIS A 52 -18.89 -8.06 13.32
C HIS A 52 -17.48 -8.60 13.65
N LYS A 53 -17.34 -9.25 14.81
CA LYS A 53 -16.03 -9.71 15.31
C LYS A 53 -15.58 -11.08 14.78
N ILE A 54 -16.34 -11.75 13.90
CA ILE A 54 -16.01 -13.13 13.44
C ILE A 54 -16.31 -13.35 11.94
N SER A 55 -15.94 -12.39 11.07
CA SER A 55 -16.13 -12.55 9.60
C SER A 55 -14.87 -12.32 8.75
N TRP A 56 -13.77 -11.88 9.37
CA TRP A 56 -12.55 -11.49 8.63
C TRP A 56 -11.67 -12.69 8.24
N ASP A 57 -11.56 -13.71 9.10
CA ASP A 57 -10.64 -14.85 8.87
C ASP A 57 -11.06 -15.78 7.72
N LYS A 58 -12.32 -15.72 7.26
CA LYS A 58 -12.82 -16.60 6.19
C LYS A 58 -12.79 -15.97 4.79
N LYS A 59 -12.67 -14.65 4.67
CA LYS A 59 -12.70 -13.96 3.36
C LYS A 59 -11.33 -13.64 2.77
N PHE A 60 -10.25 -13.77 3.55
CA PHE A 60 -8.90 -13.41 3.12
C PHE A 60 -7.98 -14.63 2.97
N ASN A 61 -8.43 -15.64 2.20
CA ASN A 61 -7.55 -16.68 1.65
C ASN A 61 -7.36 -16.51 0.13
N ALA A 62 -7.50 -15.28 -0.36
CA ALA A 62 -7.34 -14.93 -1.79
C ALA A 62 -5.88 -15.07 -2.27
N ASN A 63 -4.90 -15.04 -1.37
CA ASN A 63 -3.49 -15.31 -1.71
C ASN A 63 -3.28 -16.76 -2.16
N HIS A 64 -4.07 -17.71 -1.63
CA HIS A 64 -3.98 -19.11 -2.02
C HIS A 64 -4.55 -19.33 -3.44
N ASP A 65 -5.69 -18.72 -3.76
CA ASP A 65 -6.31 -18.85 -5.09
C ASP A 65 -5.53 -18.12 -6.20
N LEU A 66 -4.88 -16.99 -5.87
CA LEU A 66 -3.95 -16.31 -6.78
C LEU A 66 -2.67 -17.15 -6.97
N ALA A 67 -2.11 -17.72 -5.90
CA ALA A 67 -0.93 -18.59 -5.98
C ALA A 67 -1.17 -19.84 -6.84
N VAL A 68 -2.37 -20.43 -6.77
CA VAL A 68 -2.77 -21.56 -7.64
C VAL A 68 -2.85 -21.14 -9.11
N VAL A 69 -3.35 -19.93 -9.41
CA VAL A 69 -3.38 -19.39 -10.78
C VAL A 69 -1.97 -19.06 -11.28
N THR A 70 -1.11 -18.51 -10.42
CA THR A 70 0.31 -18.27 -10.71
C THR A 70 1.06 -19.57 -11.02
N GLN A 71 0.80 -20.66 -10.28
CA GLN A 71 1.40 -21.97 -10.55
C GLN A 71 0.93 -22.57 -11.89
N ALA A 72 -0.35 -22.39 -12.25
CA ALA A 72 -0.92 -22.93 -13.49
C ALA A 72 -0.43 -22.20 -14.77
N THR A 73 -0.03 -20.94 -14.65
CA THR A 73 0.35 -20.08 -15.79
C THR A 73 1.80 -20.27 -16.24
N ASN A 74 2.62 -20.97 -15.44
CA ASN A 74 4.04 -21.17 -15.69
C ASN A 74 4.33 -22.32 -16.67
N ARG A 75 4.06 -22.13 -17.97
CA ARG A 75 4.61 -22.97 -19.04
C ARG A 75 5.75 -22.25 -19.78
N ALA A 76 6.95 -22.49 -19.24
CA ALA A 76 8.27 -22.58 -19.89
C ALA A 76 9.03 -21.36 -20.45
N THR A 77 8.48 -20.14 -20.54
CA THR A 77 9.31 -18.95 -20.92
C THR A 77 9.28 -17.78 -19.95
N THR A 78 8.33 -17.74 -19.02
CA THR A 78 8.14 -16.66 -18.02
C THR A 78 8.82 -16.91 -16.67
N LYS A 79 9.24 -18.15 -16.37
CA LYS A 79 9.70 -18.53 -15.02
C LYS A 79 11.02 -17.87 -14.59
N MET A 80 11.93 -17.58 -15.52
CA MET A 80 13.23 -16.97 -15.19
C MET A 80 13.12 -15.46 -14.92
N GLU A 81 12.25 -14.75 -15.66
CA GLU A 81 12.05 -13.31 -15.51
C GLU A 81 11.26 -12.98 -14.24
N THR A 82 10.21 -13.74 -13.92
CA THR A 82 9.48 -13.68 -12.65
C THR A 82 10.40 -13.88 -11.44
N GLN A 83 11.29 -14.89 -11.50
CA GLN A 83 12.28 -15.13 -10.44
C GLN A 83 13.32 -14.01 -10.30
N LEU A 84 13.61 -13.28 -11.39
CA LEU A 84 14.57 -12.19 -11.38
C LEU A 84 14.00 -10.95 -10.68
N VAL A 85 12.76 -10.56 -10.97
CA VAL A 85 12.09 -9.43 -10.30
C VAL A 85 11.98 -9.70 -8.80
N GLU A 86 11.52 -10.91 -8.43
CA GLU A 86 11.43 -11.32 -7.02
C GLU A 86 12.78 -11.22 -6.29
N LYS A 87 13.85 -11.75 -6.89
CA LYS A 87 15.20 -11.71 -6.30
C LYS A 87 15.73 -10.29 -6.18
N ASN A 88 15.56 -9.48 -7.22
CA ASN A 88 16.03 -8.10 -7.25
C ASN A 88 15.27 -7.25 -6.24
N PHE A 89 13.95 -7.36 -6.20
CA PHE A 89 13.12 -6.62 -5.26
C PHE A 89 13.33 -7.10 -3.82
N SER A 90 13.55 -8.40 -3.59
CA SER A 90 13.96 -8.94 -2.30
C SER A 90 15.22 -8.25 -1.78
N LYS A 91 16.29 -8.20 -2.59
CA LYS A 91 17.54 -7.49 -2.23
C LYS A 91 17.31 -6.01 -1.96
N TYR A 92 16.50 -5.35 -2.80
CA TYR A 92 16.12 -3.95 -2.59
C TYR A 92 15.39 -3.75 -1.27
N PHE A 93 14.41 -4.60 -0.98
CA PHE A 93 13.59 -4.54 0.24
C PHE A 93 14.43 -4.75 1.49
N GLU A 94 15.38 -5.68 1.47
CA GLU A 94 16.33 -5.87 2.57
C GLU A 94 17.13 -4.59 2.86
N ASN A 95 17.72 -3.99 1.82
CA ASN A 95 18.47 -2.76 1.96
C ASN A 95 17.57 -1.60 2.45
N TRP A 96 16.36 -1.49 1.91
CA TRP A 96 15.38 -0.51 2.35
C TRP A 96 15.02 -0.70 3.83
N MET A 97 14.77 -1.93 4.28
CA MET A 97 14.52 -2.24 5.69
C MET A 97 15.71 -1.90 6.60
N SER A 98 16.94 -2.17 6.17
CA SER A 98 18.14 -1.77 6.94
C SER A 98 18.23 -0.25 7.09
N GLN A 99 17.96 0.51 6.03
CA GLN A 99 17.92 1.98 6.09
C GLN A 99 16.79 2.49 6.98
N LEU A 100 15.61 1.84 6.96
CA LEU A 100 14.51 2.15 7.87
C LEU A 100 14.92 1.96 9.33
N GLU A 101 15.66 0.89 9.66
CA GLU A 101 16.17 0.65 11.01
C GLU A 101 17.14 1.75 11.47
N GLU A 102 18.03 2.25 10.60
CA GLU A 102 18.92 3.37 10.93
C GLU A 102 18.15 4.68 11.12
N LEU A 103 17.19 4.98 10.24
CA LEU A 103 16.31 6.15 10.40
C LEU A 103 15.48 6.07 11.68
N LEU A 104 14.97 4.88 12.04
CA LEU A 104 14.25 4.65 13.29
C LEU A 104 15.12 4.98 14.51
N LYS A 105 16.39 4.55 14.53
CA LYS A 105 17.30 4.92 15.63
C LYS A 105 17.41 6.44 15.77
N LEU A 106 17.54 7.16 14.66
CA LEU A 106 17.59 8.63 14.67
C LEU A 106 16.30 9.26 15.22
N LEU A 107 15.13 8.74 14.82
CA LEU A 107 13.84 9.20 15.35
C LEU A 107 13.68 8.93 16.85
N LEU A 108 14.28 7.86 17.38
CA LEU A 108 14.20 7.51 18.80
C LEU A 108 15.14 8.35 19.68
N ILE A 109 16.30 8.77 19.17
CA ILE A 109 17.29 9.52 19.97
C ILE A 109 17.11 11.04 19.94
N VAL A 110 16.41 11.60 18.93
CA VAL A 110 16.28 13.06 18.80
C VAL A 110 15.47 13.63 19.98
N PRO A 111 15.95 14.69 20.67
CA PRO A 111 15.21 15.27 21.79
C PRO A 111 13.83 15.80 21.37
N ARG A 112 12.82 15.71 22.24
CA ARG A 112 11.44 16.18 21.96
C ARG A 112 11.18 17.65 22.33
N GLU A 113 12.25 18.42 22.49
CA GLU A 113 12.16 19.84 22.83
C GLU A 113 11.91 20.70 21.58
N THR A 114 11.21 21.81 21.77
CA THR A 114 10.86 22.76 20.69
C THR A 114 12.09 23.46 20.08
N SER A 115 13.22 23.46 20.77
CA SER A 115 14.51 23.94 20.26
C SER A 115 15.03 23.12 19.07
N TYR A 116 14.63 21.85 18.95
CA TYR A 116 15.08 20.91 17.90
C TYR A 116 14.09 20.77 16.73
N VAL A 117 13.13 21.68 16.58
CA VAL A 117 12.10 21.61 15.53
C VAL A 117 12.70 21.45 14.12
N LYS A 118 13.82 22.12 13.82
CA LYS A 118 14.51 21.97 12.52
C LYS A 118 15.05 20.55 12.30
N ASP A 119 15.53 19.89 13.36
CA ASP A 119 15.99 18.51 13.28
C ASP A 119 14.82 17.54 13.14
N HIS A 120 13.69 17.82 13.80
CA HIS A 120 12.44 17.08 13.60
C HIS A 120 11.97 17.17 12.14
N GLU A 121 11.90 18.37 11.58
CA GLU A 121 11.52 18.59 10.18
C GLU A 121 12.48 17.87 9.20
N SER A 122 13.78 17.96 9.46
CA SER A 122 14.81 17.27 8.66
C SER A 122 14.63 15.75 8.68
N LEU A 123 14.36 15.16 9.85
CA LEU A 123 14.12 13.72 9.99
C LEU A 123 12.80 13.27 9.35
N VAL A 124 11.73 14.04 9.53
CA VAL A 124 10.43 13.80 8.88
C VAL A 124 10.59 13.80 7.36
N ASN A 125 11.34 14.76 6.81
CA ASN A 125 11.63 14.83 5.38
C ASN A 125 12.43 13.61 4.90
N LYS A 126 13.49 13.21 5.61
CA LYS A 126 14.28 12.01 5.27
C LYS A 126 13.41 10.75 5.26
N MET A 127 12.56 10.56 6.28
CA MET A 127 11.66 9.41 6.37
C MET A 127 10.60 9.43 5.25
N THR A 128 10.09 10.60 4.90
CA THR A 128 9.10 10.74 3.81
C THR A 128 9.74 10.43 2.45
N THR A 129 10.96 10.91 2.20
CA THR A 129 11.73 10.54 1.01
C THR A 129 11.99 9.05 0.96
N HIS A 130 12.39 8.44 2.07
CA HIS A 130 12.63 7.00 2.16
C HIS A 130 11.38 6.15 1.80
N HIS A 131 10.18 6.59 2.21
CA HIS A 131 8.92 5.96 1.81
C HIS A 131 8.60 6.22 0.33
N LYS A 132 8.86 7.42 -0.19
CA LYS A 132 8.65 7.75 -1.61
C LYS A 132 9.50 6.85 -2.51
N ASP A 133 10.76 6.64 -2.15
CA ASP A 133 11.68 5.81 -2.90
C ASP A 133 11.20 4.35 -2.92
N TYR A 134 10.67 3.84 -1.81
CA TYR A 134 10.03 2.52 -1.75
C TYR A 134 8.90 2.36 -2.77
N TYR A 135 7.90 3.25 -2.77
CA TYR A 135 6.77 3.11 -3.68
C TYR A 135 7.17 3.31 -5.14
N THR A 136 8.16 4.16 -5.41
CA THR A 136 8.71 4.35 -6.76
C THR A 136 9.34 3.05 -7.26
N ALA A 137 10.22 2.44 -6.48
CA ALA A 137 10.84 1.15 -6.82
C ALA A 137 9.80 0.02 -6.91
N LYS A 138 8.84 -0.02 -5.98
CA LYS A 138 7.76 -1.00 -5.95
C LYS A 138 6.90 -0.93 -7.22
N TRP A 139 6.50 0.25 -7.66
CA TRP A 139 5.70 0.41 -8.87
C TRP A 139 6.48 0.07 -10.14
N ALA A 140 7.77 0.39 -10.20
CA ALA A 140 8.61 -0.01 -11.32
C ALA A 140 8.71 -1.54 -11.43
N ALA A 141 9.04 -2.22 -10.33
CA ALA A 141 9.14 -3.68 -10.30
C ALA A 141 7.79 -4.37 -10.55
N ALA A 142 6.69 -3.83 -10.03
CA ALA A 142 5.35 -4.38 -10.24
C ALA A 142 4.85 -4.23 -11.69
N HIS A 143 5.41 -3.31 -12.46
CA HIS A 143 5.13 -3.21 -13.88
C HIS A 143 5.76 -4.36 -14.67
N GLU A 144 6.90 -4.88 -14.19
CA GLU A 144 7.57 -6.06 -14.76
C GLU A 144 6.90 -7.35 -14.30
N ASP A 145 6.63 -7.48 -12.99
CA ASP A 145 5.94 -8.63 -12.41
C ASP A 145 5.06 -8.23 -11.22
N ILE A 146 3.77 -8.07 -11.48
CA ILE A 146 2.78 -7.72 -10.47
C ILE A 146 2.49 -8.88 -9.50
N LEU A 147 2.61 -10.13 -9.95
CA LEU A 147 2.18 -11.30 -9.16
C LEU A 147 3.11 -11.52 -7.96
N ALA A 148 4.40 -11.22 -8.12
CA ALA A 148 5.40 -11.23 -7.06
C ALA A 148 4.98 -10.40 -5.83
N PHE A 149 4.18 -9.34 -6.01
CA PHE A 149 3.78 -8.45 -4.91
C PHE A 149 2.54 -8.92 -4.14
N PHE A 150 1.75 -9.82 -4.72
CA PHE A 150 0.58 -10.42 -4.05
C PHE A 150 0.95 -11.71 -3.29
N SER A 151 2.11 -12.28 -3.58
CA SER A 151 2.69 -13.40 -2.81
C SER A 151 4.21 -13.19 -2.61
N PRO A 152 4.61 -12.19 -1.82
CA PRO A 152 6.01 -11.79 -1.74
C PRO A 152 6.83 -12.82 -0.97
N MET A 153 7.86 -13.36 -1.64
CA MET A 153 8.78 -14.35 -1.09
C MET A 153 9.83 -13.75 -0.13
N TRP A 154 9.99 -12.42 -0.13
CA TRP A 154 10.92 -11.68 0.74
C TRP A 154 10.30 -11.27 2.09
N MET A 155 9.08 -11.72 2.36
CA MET A 155 8.30 -11.43 3.55
C MET A 155 7.98 -12.74 4.26
N SER A 156 8.09 -12.74 5.59
CA SER A 156 7.70 -13.90 6.39
C SER A 156 6.17 -14.13 6.37
N PRO A 157 5.68 -15.35 6.68
CA PRO A 157 4.24 -15.61 6.83
C PRO A 157 3.55 -14.66 7.81
N LEU A 158 4.26 -14.24 8.87
CA LEU A 158 3.74 -13.26 9.81
C LEU A 158 3.55 -11.89 9.14
N GLU A 159 4.54 -11.41 8.42
CA GLU A 159 4.44 -10.14 7.67
C GLU A 159 3.34 -10.21 6.61
N ASN A 160 3.24 -11.33 5.90
CA ASN A 160 2.20 -11.59 4.90
C ASN A 160 0.79 -11.56 5.49
N ALA A 161 0.61 -12.05 6.72
CA ALA A 161 -0.68 -12.01 7.41
C ALA A 161 -1.16 -10.58 7.74
N TYR A 162 -0.26 -9.60 7.79
CA TYR A 162 -0.60 -8.18 8.02
C TYR A 162 -0.80 -7.38 6.73
N LEU A 163 -0.65 -8.01 5.55
CA LEU A 163 -0.86 -7.33 4.29
C LEU A 163 -2.34 -7.11 3.98
N TRP A 164 -2.65 -5.88 3.56
CA TRP A 164 -3.88 -5.49 2.88
C TRP A 164 -3.53 -5.17 1.43
N VAL A 165 -4.01 -5.96 0.48
CA VAL A 165 -3.53 -5.92 -0.92
C VAL A 165 -2.04 -6.28 -0.98
N THR A 166 -1.12 -5.31 -1.09
CA THR A 166 0.33 -5.54 -1.15
C THR A 166 1.13 -4.66 -0.17
N GLY A 167 0.51 -4.26 0.95
CA GLY A 167 1.19 -3.47 1.99
C GLY A 167 0.33 -3.32 3.25
N TRP A 168 0.74 -2.46 4.19
CA TRP A 168 -0.02 -2.20 5.43
C TRP A 168 -1.40 -1.56 5.17
N LYS A 169 -2.37 -1.77 6.06
CA LYS A 169 -3.72 -1.17 5.93
C LYS A 169 -3.75 0.26 6.48
N PRO A 170 -4.11 1.29 5.68
CA PRO A 170 -4.12 2.70 6.09
C PRO A 170 -4.77 3.03 7.45
N SER A 171 -5.90 2.39 7.75
CA SER A 171 -6.63 2.55 9.01
C SER A 171 -5.81 2.15 10.25
N MET A 172 -4.74 1.36 10.10
CA MET A 172 -3.84 1.03 11.20
C MET A 172 -3.05 2.23 11.72
N ALA A 173 -2.71 3.19 10.85
CA ALA A 173 -1.95 4.38 11.25
C ALA A 173 -2.70 5.19 12.32
N PHE A 174 -4.03 5.28 12.20
CA PHE A 174 -4.86 6.01 13.16
C PHE A 174 -4.99 5.33 14.53
N ARG A 175 -4.58 4.06 14.65
CA ARG A 175 -4.49 3.39 15.96
C ARG A 175 -3.24 3.85 16.71
N LEU A 176 -2.14 4.01 15.99
CA LEU A 176 -0.85 4.45 16.55
C LEU A 176 -0.86 5.92 16.94
N VAL A 177 -1.58 6.76 16.18
CA VAL A 177 -1.79 8.19 16.52
C VAL A 177 -2.53 8.36 17.85
N GLY A 178 -3.39 7.40 18.22
CA GLY A 178 -4.24 7.50 19.42
C GLY A 178 -3.66 6.89 20.69
N THR A 179 -2.58 6.11 20.61
CA THR A 179 -2.01 5.40 21.78
C THR A 179 -0.78 6.07 22.38
N ASP A 180 0.04 6.75 21.59
CA ASP A 180 1.42 7.07 21.99
C ASP A 180 1.92 8.48 21.62
N LEU A 181 1.06 9.35 21.07
CA LEU A 181 1.47 10.72 20.75
C LEU A 181 1.26 11.65 21.95
N SER A 182 2.24 12.54 22.20
CA SER A 182 2.11 13.70 23.10
C SER A 182 0.78 14.42 22.88
N GLU A 183 0.17 14.95 23.94
CA GLU A 183 -1.18 15.56 23.95
C GLU A 183 -1.54 16.25 22.62
N LEU A 184 -2.41 15.60 21.85
CA LEU A 184 -2.97 16.14 20.62
C LEU A 184 -3.99 17.23 20.98
N SER A 185 -3.99 18.34 20.23
CA SER A 185 -5.02 19.37 20.45
C SER A 185 -6.40 18.88 19.98
N ASP A 186 -7.47 19.48 20.53
CA ASP A 186 -8.85 19.17 20.11
C ASP A 186 -9.07 19.37 18.61
N GLU A 187 -8.41 20.38 18.02
CA GLU A 187 -8.45 20.63 16.58
C GLU A 187 -7.75 19.51 15.79
N GLN A 188 -6.58 19.05 16.25
CA GLN A 188 -5.88 17.93 15.64
C GLN A 188 -6.72 16.66 15.71
N LEU A 189 -7.31 16.34 16.87
CA LEU A 189 -8.18 15.18 17.05
C LEU A 189 -9.38 15.21 16.10
N LYS A 190 -10.07 16.35 16.01
CA LYS A 190 -11.19 16.54 15.07
C LYS A 190 -10.76 16.33 13.62
N ASN A 191 -9.61 16.87 13.22
CA ASN A 191 -9.07 16.71 11.87
C ASN A 191 -8.65 15.26 11.59
N ILE A 192 -8.06 14.57 12.56
CA ILE A 192 -7.68 13.16 12.49
C ILE A 192 -8.93 12.27 12.32
N ASP A 193 -10.00 12.53 13.07
CA ASP A 193 -11.24 11.75 12.95
C ASP A 193 -11.93 11.96 11.60
N ALA A 194 -11.98 13.20 11.10
CA ALA A 194 -12.46 13.48 9.76
C ALA A 194 -11.62 12.77 8.69
N LEU A 195 -10.30 12.78 8.84
CA LEU A 195 -9.37 12.08 7.96
C LEU A 195 -9.57 10.56 8.02
N ARG A 196 -9.77 9.99 9.21
CA ARG A 196 -10.01 8.55 9.43
C ARG A 196 -11.23 8.07 8.65
N VAL A 197 -12.34 8.82 8.67
CA VAL A 197 -13.55 8.50 7.90
C VAL A 197 -13.27 8.55 6.40
N LYS A 198 -12.56 9.58 5.94
CA LYS A 198 -12.20 9.74 4.53
C LYS A 198 -11.31 8.59 4.03
N ILE A 199 -10.28 8.21 4.79
CA ILE A 199 -9.38 7.11 4.44
C ILE A 199 -10.13 5.78 4.42
N ARG A 200 -11.04 5.53 5.36
CA ARG A 200 -11.90 4.34 5.34
C ARG A 200 -12.71 4.24 4.06
N GLY A 201 -13.34 5.34 3.63
CA GLY A 201 -14.09 5.36 2.37
C GLY A 201 -13.21 5.12 1.13
N ASP A 202 -11.92 5.49 1.18
CA ASP A 202 -10.96 5.20 0.12
C ASP A 202 -10.45 3.74 0.16
N GLU A 203 -10.23 3.16 1.35
CA GLU A 203 -9.95 1.73 1.52
C GLU A 203 -11.09 0.88 0.94
N GLU A 204 -12.34 1.20 1.25
CA GLU A 204 -13.52 0.49 0.74
C GLU A 204 -13.62 0.54 -0.79
N LYS A 205 -13.16 1.64 -1.43
CA LYS A 205 -13.11 1.71 -2.90
C LYS A 205 -12.11 0.71 -3.48
N VAL A 206 -10.94 0.57 -2.85
CA VAL A 206 -9.92 -0.41 -3.26
C VAL A 206 -10.45 -1.82 -3.06
N GLU A 207 -11.09 -2.10 -1.92
CA GLU A 207 -11.67 -3.41 -1.61
C GLU A 207 -12.76 -3.81 -2.61
N ARG A 208 -13.69 -2.89 -2.93
CA ARG A 208 -14.73 -3.12 -3.96
C ARG A 208 -14.13 -3.42 -5.33
N GLU A 209 -13.02 -2.77 -5.66
CA GLU A 209 -12.37 -2.99 -6.94
C GLU A 209 -11.69 -4.36 -7.00
N MET A 210 -11.02 -4.77 -5.92
CA MET A 210 -10.47 -6.12 -5.80
C MET A 210 -11.59 -7.18 -5.89
N GLU A 211 -12.71 -6.95 -5.22
CA GLU A 211 -13.87 -7.85 -5.28
C GLU A 211 -14.42 -7.99 -6.70
N ARG A 212 -14.55 -6.88 -7.44
CA ARG A 212 -14.96 -6.92 -8.86
C ARG A 212 -14.01 -7.75 -9.71
N GLN A 213 -12.70 -7.63 -9.51
CA GLN A 213 -11.73 -8.45 -10.24
C GLN A 213 -11.85 -9.93 -9.88
N HIS A 214 -12.04 -10.27 -8.60
CA HIS A 214 -12.25 -11.66 -8.19
C HIS A 214 -13.52 -12.28 -8.80
N VAL A 215 -14.63 -11.54 -8.85
CA VAL A 215 -15.87 -12.01 -9.50
C VAL A 215 -15.61 -12.25 -10.99
N ALA A 216 -14.99 -11.29 -11.69
CA ALA A 216 -14.67 -11.44 -13.10
C ALA A 216 -13.74 -12.63 -13.39
N MET A 217 -12.79 -12.93 -12.50
CA MET A 217 -11.94 -14.13 -12.61
C MET A 217 -12.73 -15.43 -12.41
N GLY A 218 -13.65 -15.45 -11.45
CA GLY A 218 -14.54 -16.59 -11.22
C GLY A 218 -15.40 -16.91 -12.45
N ASP A 219 -16.03 -15.89 -13.03
CA ASP A 219 -16.86 -16.03 -14.23
C ASP A 219 -16.05 -16.58 -15.42
N ARG A 220 -14.80 -16.13 -15.60
CA ARG A 220 -13.91 -16.64 -16.65
C ARG A 220 -13.55 -18.11 -16.46
N LYS A 221 -13.17 -18.53 -15.25
CA LYS A 221 -12.91 -19.95 -14.94
C LYS A 221 -14.13 -20.82 -15.25
N MET A 222 -15.33 -20.33 -14.93
CA MET A 222 -16.59 -21.04 -15.24
C MET A 222 -16.82 -21.17 -16.75
N VAL A 223 -16.53 -20.13 -17.53
CA VAL A 223 -16.63 -20.17 -19.00
C VAL A 223 -15.61 -21.13 -19.62
N GLU A 224 -14.37 -21.15 -19.14
CA GLU A 224 -13.34 -22.09 -19.62
C GLU A 224 -13.71 -23.54 -19.31
N LEU A 225 -14.16 -23.83 -18.09
CA LEU A 225 -14.65 -25.15 -17.71
C LEU A 225 -15.84 -25.59 -18.59
N ALA A 226 -16.76 -24.67 -18.91
CA ALA A 226 -17.87 -24.95 -19.82
C ALA A 226 -17.39 -25.25 -21.24
N ARG A 227 -16.39 -24.50 -21.77
CA ARG A 227 -15.80 -24.76 -23.09
C ARG A 227 -15.04 -26.08 -23.14
N MET A 228 -14.25 -26.42 -22.12
CA MET A 228 -13.54 -27.69 -22.05
C MET A 228 -14.51 -28.88 -22.12
N LYS A 229 -15.65 -28.79 -21.41
CA LYS A 229 -16.72 -29.79 -21.48
C LYS A 229 -17.35 -29.92 -22.87
N SER A 230 -17.35 -28.85 -23.68
CA SER A 230 -17.87 -28.85 -25.05
C SER A 230 -16.85 -29.25 -26.12
N ASN A 231 -15.55 -29.19 -25.82
CA ASN A 231 -14.46 -29.36 -26.79
C ASN A 231 -13.91 -30.80 -26.87
N ASP A 232 -14.53 -31.76 -26.20
CA ASP A 232 -14.17 -33.20 -26.21
C ASP A 232 -14.34 -33.86 -27.61
N ASN A 233 -14.52 -33.05 -28.67
CA ASN A 233 -14.82 -33.52 -30.03
C ASN A 233 -14.07 -32.79 -31.16
N ASN A 234 -13.06 -31.93 -30.92
CA ASN A 234 -12.29 -31.37 -32.05
C ASN A 234 -10.85 -30.90 -31.71
N ASN A 235 -9.86 -31.59 -32.26
CA ASN A 235 -8.42 -31.46 -31.96
C ASN A 235 -7.68 -30.27 -32.61
N ASN A 236 -8.38 -29.35 -33.29
CA ASN A 236 -7.76 -28.29 -34.11
C ASN A 236 -7.75 -26.86 -33.51
N ASN A 237 -8.22 -26.66 -32.26
CA ASN A 237 -8.46 -25.31 -31.70
C ASN A 237 -7.45 -24.84 -30.64
N ASN A 238 -6.34 -25.56 -30.43
CA ASN A 238 -5.43 -25.31 -29.31
C ASN A 238 -4.73 -23.94 -29.39
N ASN A 239 -4.36 -23.47 -30.59
CA ASN A 239 -3.63 -22.20 -30.77
C ASN A 239 -4.51 -20.95 -30.55
N GLN A 240 -5.81 -21.04 -30.84
CA GLN A 240 -6.75 -19.93 -30.64
C GLN A 240 -7.13 -19.77 -29.16
N LEU A 241 -7.22 -20.89 -28.44
CA LEU A 241 -7.46 -20.89 -27.00
C LEU A 241 -6.27 -20.29 -26.23
N ASP A 242 -5.04 -20.62 -26.64
CA ASP A 242 -3.81 -20.12 -26.04
C ASP A 242 -3.70 -18.59 -26.11
N GLY A 243 -3.96 -17.99 -27.29
CA GLY A 243 -3.97 -16.54 -27.45
C GLY A 243 -5.07 -15.80 -26.68
N LEU A 244 -6.23 -16.43 -26.45
CA LEU A 244 -7.30 -15.86 -25.62
C LEU A 244 -6.92 -15.84 -24.13
N VAL A 245 -6.28 -16.91 -23.65
CA VAL A 245 -5.77 -17.02 -22.28
C VAL A 245 -4.68 -15.97 -22.03
N GLU A 246 -3.77 -15.76 -22.97
CA GLU A 246 -2.72 -14.74 -22.87
C GLU A 246 -3.30 -13.32 -22.75
N VAL A 247 -4.27 -12.95 -23.60
CA VAL A 247 -4.95 -11.65 -23.54
C VAL A 247 -5.70 -11.49 -22.21
N ALA A 248 -6.36 -12.56 -21.74
CA ALA A 248 -7.09 -12.56 -20.49
C ALA A 248 -6.18 -12.36 -19.28
N LEU A 249 -5.03 -13.03 -19.26
CA LEU A 249 -4.00 -12.92 -18.22
C LEU A 249 -3.39 -11.51 -18.19
N LYS A 250 -3.02 -10.97 -19.35
CA LYS A 250 -2.49 -9.60 -19.45
C LYS A 250 -3.48 -8.58 -18.90
N GLY A 251 -4.77 -8.74 -19.21
CA GLY A 251 -5.83 -7.89 -18.64
C GLY A 251 -5.95 -7.99 -17.12
N LEU A 252 -5.74 -9.18 -16.54
CA LEU A 252 -5.70 -9.39 -15.09
C LEU A 252 -4.47 -8.72 -14.46
N MET A 253 -3.29 -8.89 -15.05
CA MET A 253 -2.06 -8.25 -14.55
C MET A 253 -2.21 -6.73 -14.50
N MET A 254 -2.75 -6.12 -15.57
CA MET A 254 -3.02 -4.68 -15.61
C MET A 254 -4.04 -4.25 -14.54
N SER A 255 -5.07 -5.05 -14.28
CA SER A 255 -6.08 -4.71 -13.27
C SER A 255 -5.53 -4.81 -11.85
N LEU A 256 -4.69 -5.81 -11.57
CA LEU A 256 -3.95 -5.95 -10.31
C LEU A 256 -2.96 -4.81 -10.10
N GLU A 257 -2.22 -4.41 -11.13
CA GLU A 257 -1.29 -3.28 -11.06
C GLU A 257 -2.03 -1.99 -10.68
N ARG A 258 -3.20 -1.75 -11.28
CA ARG A 258 -4.05 -0.61 -10.93
C ARG A 258 -4.58 -0.68 -9.50
N ILE A 259 -5.04 -1.83 -9.03
CA ILE A 259 -5.49 -2.02 -7.64
C ILE A 259 -4.34 -1.75 -6.66
N MET A 260 -3.16 -2.26 -6.98
CA MET A 260 -1.95 -2.05 -6.20
C MET A 260 -1.63 -0.56 -6.07
N LYS A 261 -1.62 0.17 -7.20
CA LYS A 261 -1.42 1.62 -7.25
C LYS A 261 -2.49 2.37 -6.46
N MET A 262 -3.76 1.99 -6.57
CA MET A 262 -4.84 2.60 -5.78
C MET A 262 -4.59 2.41 -4.28
N ALA A 263 -4.24 1.20 -3.84
CA ALA A 263 -3.95 0.91 -2.43
C ALA A 263 -2.75 1.73 -1.91
N ASP A 264 -1.66 1.79 -2.68
CA ASP A 264 -0.45 2.54 -2.34
C ASP A 264 -0.71 4.06 -2.31
N CYS A 265 -1.57 4.57 -3.20
CA CYS A 265 -2.03 5.96 -3.14
C CYS A 265 -2.79 6.27 -1.85
N VAL A 266 -3.63 5.36 -1.34
CA VAL A 266 -4.31 5.56 -0.05
C VAL A 266 -3.30 5.60 1.11
N ARG A 267 -2.25 4.75 1.08
CA ARG A 267 -1.15 4.76 2.07
C ARG A 267 -0.39 6.08 2.08
N LEU A 268 0.06 6.52 0.91
CA LEU A 268 0.79 7.79 0.75
C LEU A 268 -0.07 8.99 1.16
N LYS A 269 -1.35 8.99 0.77
CA LYS A 269 -2.32 10.01 1.18
C LYS A 269 -2.48 10.03 2.70
N THR A 270 -2.56 8.86 3.34
CA THR A 270 -2.72 8.75 4.79
C THR A 270 -1.50 9.32 5.52
N LEU A 271 -0.29 8.89 5.15
CA LEU A 271 0.95 9.42 5.72
C LEU A 271 1.02 10.93 5.55
N LYS A 272 0.81 11.43 4.32
CA LYS A 272 0.84 12.87 4.05
C LYS A 272 -0.15 13.65 4.92
N ASN A 273 -1.42 13.26 4.92
CA ASN A 273 -2.44 14.04 5.61
C ASN A 273 -2.25 13.99 7.14
N LEU A 274 -1.73 12.88 7.69
CA LEU A 274 -1.38 12.83 9.11
C LEU A 274 -0.21 13.77 9.42
N LEU A 275 0.87 13.73 8.62
CA LEU A 275 2.02 14.63 8.79
C LEU A 275 1.65 16.12 8.60
N ASP A 276 0.65 16.42 7.78
CA ASP A 276 0.15 17.79 7.62
C ASP A 276 -0.67 18.28 8.84
N ILE A 277 -1.26 17.37 9.63
CA ILE A 277 -2.04 17.71 10.84
C ILE A 277 -1.15 17.77 12.08
N LEU A 278 -0.16 16.89 12.16
CA LEU A 278 0.74 16.76 13.31
C LEU A 278 1.82 17.84 13.31
N SER A 279 2.27 18.24 14.49
CA SER A 279 3.48 19.06 14.62
C SER A 279 4.72 18.27 14.19
N PRO A 280 5.87 18.92 13.91
CA PRO A 280 7.11 18.21 13.57
C PRO A 280 7.52 17.19 14.65
N THR A 281 7.39 17.54 15.93
CA THR A 281 7.71 16.64 17.05
C THR A 281 6.76 15.45 17.11
N GLN A 282 5.43 15.68 17.00
CA GLN A 282 4.44 14.59 16.94
C GLN A 282 4.65 13.70 15.70
N SER A 283 5.07 14.28 14.58
CA SER A 283 5.38 13.55 13.34
C SER A 283 6.58 12.61 13.53
N VAL A 284 7.60 13.03 14.27
CA VAL A 284 8.73 12.16 14.65
C VAL A 284 8.24 10.98 15.47
N ASP A 285 7.40 11.19 16.48
CA ASP A 285 6.84 10.11 17.31
C ASP A 285 5.96 9.15 16.50
N PHE A 286 5.10 9.69 15.65
CA PHE A 286 4.24 8.91 14.78
C PHE A 286 5.03 8.03 13.81
N LEU A 287 6.03 8.61 13.15
CA LEU A 287 6.92 7.89 12.23
C LEU A 287 7.76 6.84 12.96
N ALA A 288 8.21 7.13 14.19
CA ALA A 288 8.91 6.18 15.04
C ALA A 288 8.01 4.99 15.37
N ALA A 289 6.75 5.24 15.77
CA ALA A 289 5.78 4.19 16.10
C ALA A 289 5.48 3.28 14.90
N ILE A 290 5.23 3.84 13.70
CA ILE A 290 5.01 3.04 12.48
C ILE A 290 6.25 2.21 12.14
N SER A 291 7.42 2.85 12.13
CA SER A 291 8.68 2.19 11.74
C SER A 291 9.06 1.10 12.75
N MET A 292 8.81 1.33 14.04
CA MET A 292 8.99 0.34 15.09
C MET A 292 8.05 -0.84 14.90
N LEU A 293 6.76 -0.61 14.63
CA LEU A 293 5.82 -1.69 14.33
C LEU A 293 6.32 -2.54 13.15
N GLN A 294 6.68 -1.90 12.04
CA GLN A 294 7.14 -2.60 10.83
C GLN A 294 8.41 -3.41 11.07
N THR A 295 9.42 -2.83 11.73
CA THR A 295 10.70 -3.51 12.01
C THR A 295 10.53 -4.64 13.02
N GLN A 296 9.69 -4.49 14.05
CA GLN A 296 9.41 -5.55 15.02
C GLN A 296 8.62 -6.70 14.42
N THR A 297 7.60 -6.43 13.59
CA THR A 297 6.87 -7.48 12.87
C THR A 297 7.82 -8.34 12.04
N ARG A 298 8.78 -7.71 11.34
CA ARG A 298 9.80 -8.43 10.56
C ARG A 298 10.73 -9.27 11.44
N LYS A 299 11.24 -8.71 12.54
CA LYS A 299 12.12 -9.41 13.49
C LYS A 299 11.42 -10.63 14.10
N TRP A 300 10.16 -10.50 14.49
CA TRP A 300 9.37 -11.61 15.02
C TRP A 300 9.05 -12.66 13.97
N GLY A 301 8.75 -12.24 12.74
CA GLY A 301 8.51 -13.13 11.61
C GLY A 301 9.69 -14.05 11.35
N ARG A 302 10.89 -13.47 11.17
CA ARG A 302 12.14 -14.23 10.97
C ARG A 302 12.50 -15.13 12.13
N LYS A 303 12.30 -14.66 13.38
CA LYS A 303 12.58 -15.48 14.56
C LYS A 303 11.71 -16.74 14.59
N ARG A 304 10.45 -16.66 14.15
CA ARG A 304 9.55 -17.82 14.09
C ARG A 304 9.95 -18.81 13.00
N GLU A 305 10.38 -18.34 11.83
CA GLU A 305 10.86 -19.20 10.74
C GLU A 305 12.10 -19.99 11.17
N ASN A 306 13.05 -19.33 11.83
CA ASN A 306 14.26 -19.98 12.35
C ASN A 306 13.99 -20.99 13.47
N LEU A 307 12.80 -20.97 14.09
CA LEU A 307 12.38 -21.94 15.11
C LEU A 307 11.59 -23.11 14.51
N CYS A 308 11.10 -22.98 13.27
CA CYS A 308 10.30 -23.97 12.58
C CYS A 308 11.10 -24.81 11.55
N ASN A 309 12.34 -24.42 11.27
CA ASN A 309 13.31 -25.14 10.44
C ASN A 309 14.37 -25.82 11.32
#